data_AF-A0A942D1D4-F1
#
_entry.id   AF-A0A942D1D4-F1
#
_cell.length_a   1.000
_cell.length_b   1.000
_cell.length_c   1.000
_cell.angle_alpha   90.00
_cell.angle_beta   90.00
_cell.angle_gamma   90.00
#
_symmetry.space_group_name_H-M   'P 1'
#
loop_
_entity.id
_entity.type
_entity.pdbx_description
1 polymer ?
#
loop_
_entity_poly.entity_id
_entity_poly.type
_entity_poly.pdbx_seq_one_letter_code
_entity_poly.pdbx_strand_id
1 'polypeptide(L)'
;MPQLLTRDRARIGDTTAVAELAARAQLRSQVGRLERELARLSAEAFPRLVIDHRVAGSSPAPRVLGLGELERIRDDLADRVSEARRDLAERAAFEARNRELLQALLAAPERHRGLEIGRADVGEPGCGGWRSVPRYGLLGMLMGWWRVKVSSGCPIAGRLAAVEQQREAEAGRTAPAQGRAREGAGADAGVDHRPPPERVGQAAARPIS
;
A
#
# COMPACT_ATOMS: atom_id res chain seq x y z
N MET A 1 -32.83 -41.22 42.13
CA MET A 1 -32.66 -40.95 40.69
C MET A 1 -31.99 -39.60 40.31
N PRO A 2 -31.23 -38.86 41.14
CA PRO A 2 -30.52 -37.64 40.68
C PRO A 2 -29.09 -37.86 40.15
N GLN A 3 -28.45 -38.98 40.49
CA GLN A 3 -27.04 -39.25 40.16
C GLN A 3 -26.76 -39.54 38.67
N LEU A 4 -27.77 -39.99 37.92
CA LEU A 4 -27.63 -40.27 36.48
C LEU A 4 -27.59 -38.97 35.66
N LEU A 5 -28.44 -37.99 35.99
CA LEU A 5 -28.48 -36.68 35.31
C LEU A 5 -27.18 -35.89 35.50
N THR A 6 -26.51 -36.03 36.65
CA THR A 6 -25.22 -35.38 36.91
C THR A 6 -24.10 -36.00 36.08
N ARG A 7 -24.08 -37.33 35.91
CA ARG A 7 -23.09 -38.02 35.06
C ARG A 7 -23.27 -37.69 33.58
N ASP A 8 -24.51 -37.63 33.09
CA ASP A 8 -24.78 -37.27 31.70
C ASP A 8 -24.37 -35.82 31.41
N ARG A 9 -24.63 -34.89 32.34
CA ARG A 9 -24.16 -33.49 32.21
C ARG A 9 -22.64 -33.38 32.17
N ALA A 10 -21.92 -34.12 33.02
CA ALA A 10 -20.46 -34.11 33.01
C ALA A 10 -19.89 -34.67 31.69
N ARG A 11 -20.50 -35.73 31.15
CA ARG A 11 -20.10 -36.33 29.86
C ARG A 11 -20.35 -35.39 28.67
N ILE A 12 -21.47 -34.69 28.67
CA ILE A 12 -21.78 -33.67 27.65
C ILE A 12 -20.76 -32.53 27.74
N GLY A 13 -20.45 -32.04 28.94
CA GLY A 13 -19.45 -31.00 29.16
C GLY A 13 -18.06 -31.38 28.63
N ASP A 14 -17.61 -32.61 28.91
CA ASP A 14 -16.32 -33.11 28.42
C ASP A 14 -16.30 -33.23 26.88
N THR A 15 -17.38 -33.75 26.29
CA THR A 15 -17.52 -33.84 24.84
C THR A 15 -17.52 -32.46 24.18
N THR A 16 -18.19 -31.47 24.78
CA THR A 16 -18.18 -30.08 24.26
C THR A 16 -16.80 -29.44 24.33
N ALA A 17 -16.04 -29.67 25.41
CA ALA A 17 -14.69 -29.14 25.55
C ALA A 17 -13.74 -29.74 24.50
N VAL A 18 -13.81 -31.06 24.27
CA VAL A 18 -13.04 -31.75 23.23
C VAL A 18 -13.40 -31.23 21.84
N ALA A 19 -14.70 -31.05 21.55
CA ALA A 19 -15.16 -30.50 20.28
C ALA A 19 -14.70 -29.05 20.07
N GLU A 20 -14.72 -28.22 21.11
CA GLU A 20 -14.23 -26.83 21.04
C GLU A 20 -12.72 -26.78 20.78
N LEU A 21 -11.92 -27.65 21.42
CA LEU A 21 -10.49 -27.75 21.17
C LEU A 21 -10.19 -28.13 19.72
N ALA A 22 -10.92 -29.11 19.18
CA ALA A 22 -10.81 -29.51 17.78
C ALA A 22 -11.20 -28.38 16.82
N ALA A 23 -12.31 -27.68 17.09
CA ALA A 23 -12.75 -26.52 16.29
C ALA A 23 -11.71 -25.40 16.31
N ARG A 24 -11.15 -25.10 17.47
CA ARG A 24 -10.08 -24.09 17.64
C ARG A 24 -8.81 -24.48 16.87
N ALA A 25 -8.40 -25.74 16.92
CA ALA A 25 -7.25 -26.23 16.15
C ALA A 25 -7.48 -26.11 14.64
N GLN A 26 -8.68 -26.47 14.16
CA GLN A 26 -9.06 -26.33 12.76
C GLN A 26 -9.04 -24.88 12.30
N LEU A 27 -9.66 -23.96 13.05
CA LEU A 27 -9.66 -22.53 12.71
C LEU A 27 -8.25 -21.95 12.65
N ARG A 28 -7.37 -22.30 13.58
CA ARG A 28 -5.95 -21.87 13.54
C ARG A 28 -5.23 -22.37 12.30
N SER A 29 -5.50 -23.59 11.86
CA SER A 29 -4.95 -24.12 10.61
C SER A 29 -5.45 -23.33 9.39
N GLN A 30 -6.73 -22.95 9.37
CA GLN A 30 -7.31 -22.11 8.32
C GLN A 30 -6.67 -20.71 8.31
N VAL A 31 -6.62 -20.04 9.46
CA VAL A 31 -5.97 -18.74 9.63
C VAL A 31 -4.53 -18.79 9.13
N GLY A 32 -3.73 -19.75 9.59
CA GLY A 32 -2.33 -19.87 9.16
C GLY A 32 -2.16 -20.14 7.66
N ARG A 33 -3.16 -20.74 6.99
CA ARG A 33 -3.15 -20.91 5.54
C ARG A 33 -3.41 -19.58 4.82
N LEU A 34 -4.41 -18.83 5.28
CA LEU A 34 -4.75 -17.53 4.72
C LEU A 34 -3.62 -16.51 4.94
N GLU A 35 -3.00 -16.49 6.11
CA GLU A 35 -1.85 -15.63 6.40
C GLU A 35 -0.68 -15.91 5.44
N ARG A 36 -0.35 -17.19 5.22
CA ARG A 36 0.70 -17.58 4.25
C ARG A 36 0.36 -17.14 2.83
N GLU A 37 -0.91 -17.27 2.46
CA GLU A 37 -1.36 -16.83 1.15
C GLU A 37 -1.27 -15.31 0.98
N LEU A 38 -1.74 -14.54 1.97
CA LEU A 38 -1.64 -13.09 1.96
C LEU A 38 -0.17 -12.63 1.90
N ALA A 39 0.71 -13.27 2.66
CA ALA A 39 2.15 -13.01 2.61
C ALA A 39 2.74 -13.28 1.22
N ARG A 40 2.34 -14.38 0.56
CA ARG A 40 2.76 -14.70 -0.82
C ARG A 40 2.28 -13.63 -1.80
N LEU A 41 1.02 -13.23 -1.76
CA LEU A 41 0.47 -12.20 -2.64
C LEU A 41 1.16 -10.85 -2.40
N SER A 42 1.46 -10.53 -1.16
CA SER A 42 2.20 -9.32 -0.78
C SER A 42 3.62 -9.32 -1.37
N ALA A 43 4.30 -10.47 -1.35
CA ALA A 43 5.62 -10.62 -1.97
C ALA A 43 5.56 -10.53 -3.50
N GLU A 44 4.51 -11.04 -4.14
CA GLU A 44 4.31 -10.95 -5.60
C GLU A 44 4.01 -9.52 -6.06
N ALA A 45 3.23 -8.78 -5.27
CA ALA A 45 2.88 -7.39 -5.51
C ALA A 45 4.08 -6.44 -5.37
N PHE A 46 4.98 -6.71 -4.42
CA PHE A 46 6.11 -5.83 -4.16
C PHE A 46 7.12 -5.82 -5.33
N PRO A 47 7.68 -4.65 -5.73
CA PRO A 47 7.44 -3.29 -5.21
C PRO A 47 6.34 -2.52 -5.97
N ARG A 48 5.58 -3.17 -6.85
CA ARG A 48 4.63 -2.52 -7.79
C ARG A 48 3.34 -2.06 -7.11
N LEU A 49 2.88 -2.81 -6.12
CA LEU A 49 1.66 -2.55 -5.37
C LEU A 49 1.93 -2.76 -3.88
N VAL A 50 1.31 -1.93 -3.04
CA VAL A 50 1.28 -2.13 -1.60
C VAL A 50 -0.05 -2.79 -1.24
N ILE A 51 0.00 -4.02 -0.76
CA ILE A 51 -1.18 -4.75 -0.27
C ILE A 51 -1.32 -4.45 1.23
N ASP A 52 -2.53 -4.07 1.65
CA ASP A 52 -2.84 -3.98 3.07
C ASP A 52 -2.92 -5.39 3.67
N HIS A 53 -2.06 -5.65 4.65
CA HIS A 53 -1.97 -6.93 5.36
C HIS A 53 -2.50 -6.84 6.79
N ARG A 54 -3.04 -5.67 7.18
CA ARG A 54 -3.56 -5.47 8.54
C ARG A 54 -4.92 -6.11 8.69
N VAL A 55 -5.02 -6.96 9.71
CA VAL A 55 -6.23 -7.68 10.10
C VAL A 55 -6.76 -7.10 11.42
N ALA A 56 -8.04 -6.75 11.46
CA ALA A 56 -8.71 -6.28 12.66
C ALA A 56 -8.73 -7.37 13.75
N GLY A 57 -8.41 -6.99 14.98
CA GLY A 57 -8.39 -7.92 16.11
C GLY A 57 -7.04 -8.62 16.34
N SER A 58 -6.04 -8.40 15.48
CA SER A 58 -4.65 -8.72 15.80
C SER A 58 -4.15 -7.78 16.90
N SER A 59 -4.01 -8.32 18.10
CA SER A 59 -3.54 -7.57 19.27
C SER A 59 -2.04 -7.76 19.46
N PRO A 60 -1.31 -6.72 19.87
CA PRO A 60 0.13 -6.81 20.11
C PRO A 60 0.49 -7.70 21.31
N ALA A 61 -0.43 -7.93 22.24
CA ALA A 61 -0.19 -8.78 23.40
C ALA A 61 -0.40 -10.29 23.11
N PRO A 62 0.54 -11.18 23.49
CA PRO A 62 0.36 -12.62 23.40
C PRO A 62 -0.83 -13.09 24.25
N ARG A 63 -1.86 -13.65 23.61
CA ARG A 63 -3.02 -14.23 24.29
C ARG A 63 -3.61 -15.42 23.54
N VAL A 64 -4.35 -16.26 24.25
CA VAL A 64 -5.13 -17.33 23.66
C VAL A 64 -6.46 -16.75 23.18
N LEU A 65 -6.70 -16.81 21.87
CA LEU A 65 -7.96 -16.33 21.27
C LEU A 65 -9.12 -17.33 21.49
N GLY A 66 -10.30 -16.78 21.75
CA GLY A 66 -11.56 -17.52 21.75
C GLY A 66 -12.00 -17.95 20.34
N LEU A 67 -13.04 -18.77 20.23
CA LEU A 67 -13.53 -19.29 18.95
C LEU A 67 -14.03 -18.16 18.03
N GLY A 68 -14.91 -17.29 18.55
CA GLY A 68 -15.45 -16.17 17.76
C GLY A 68 -14.41 -15.10 17.39
N GLU A 69 -13.31 -14.96 18.15
CA GLU A 69 -12.19 -14.12 17.72
C GLU A 69 -11.45 -14.74 16.53
N LEU A 70 -11.21 -16.06 16.55
CA LEU A 70 -10.57 -16.76 15.44
C LEU A 70 -11.41 -16.75 14.17
N GLU A 71 -12.73 -16.87 14.28
CA GLU A 71 -13.65 -16.76 13.14
C GLU A 71 -13.58 -15.37 12.51
N ARG A 72 -13.64 -14.29 13.32
CA ARG A 72 -13.49 -12.93 12.82
C ARG A 72 -12.16 -12.71 12.10
N ILE A 73 -11.06 -13.22 12.67
CA ILE A 73 -9.73 -13.12 12.04
C ILE A 73 -9.69 -13.90 10.73
N ARG A 74 -10.29 -15.10 10.68
CA ARG A 74 -10.38 -15.90 9.45
C ARG A 74 -11.14 -15.13 8.37
N ASP A 75 -12.29 -14.56 8.72
CA ASP A 75 -13.16 -13.88 7.75
C ASP A 75 -12.49 -12.61 7.21
N ASP A 76 -11.90 -11.79 8.09
CA ASP A 76 -11.15 -10.61 7.68
C ASP A 76 -9.94 -10.99 6.81
N LEU A 77 -9.19 -12.04 7.15
CA LEU A 77 -8.11 -12.56 6.30
C LEU A 77 -8.62 -13.05 4.93
N ALA A 78 -9.78 -13.69 4.87
CA ALA A 78 -10.35 -14.18 3.62
C ALA A 78 -10.75 -12.99 2.71
N ASP A 79 -11.29 -11.93 3.29
CA ASP A 79 -11.58 -10.68 2.60
C ASP A 79 -10.28 -10.03 2.08
N ARG A 80 -9.25 -9.90 2.93
CA ARG A 80 -7.93 -9.36 2.53
C ARG A 80 -7.27 -10.15 1.40
N VAL A 81 -7.32 -11.48 1.45
CA VAL A 81 -6.79 -12.31 0.36
C VAL A 81 -7.56 -12.09 -0.94
N SER A 82 -8.88 -11.91 -0.85
CA SER A 82 -9.73 -11.66 -2.02
C SER A 82 -9.46 -10.28 -2.63
N GLU A 83 -9.33 -9.24 -1.79
CA GLU A 83 -8.91 -7.89 -2.19
C GLU A 83 -7.53 -7.92 -2.86
N ALA A 84 -6.54 -8.54 -2.21
CA ALA A 84 -5.17 -8.69 -2.72
C ALA A 84 -5.12 -9.33 -4.12
N ARG A 85 -5.88 -10.43 -4.32
CA ARG A 85 -5.98 -11.10 -5.62
C ARG A 85 -6.61 -10.21 -6.67
N ARG A 86 -7.67 -9.47 -6.31
CA ARG A 86 -8.35 -8.55 -7.21
C ARG A 86 -7.43 -7.43 -7.65
N ASP A 87 -6.72 -6.80 -6.72
CA ASP A 87 -5.80 -5.70 -7.03
C ASP A 87 -4.66 -6.17 -7.95
N LEU A 88 -4.11 -7.36 -7.71
CA LEU A 88 -3.11 -7.98 -8.59
C LEU A 88 -3.66 -8.24 -9.99
N ALA A 89 -4.89 -8.76 -10.09
CA ALA A 89 -5.53 -9.01 -11.38
C ALA A 89 -5.82 -7.72 -12.15
N GLU A 90 -6.35 -6.70 -11.46
CA GLU A 90 -6.57 -5.36 -12.03
C GLU A 90 -5.27 -4.75 -12.53
N ARG A 91 -4.19 -4.90 -11.75
CA ARG A 91 -2.86 -4.42 -12.13
C ARG A 91 -2.32 -5.13 -13.36
N ALA A 92 -2.40 -6.46 -13.40
CA ALA A 92 -1.96 -7.25 -14.54
C ALA A 92 -2.74 -6.88 -15.82
N ALA A 93 -4.04 -6.65 -15.70
CA ALA A 93 -4.88 -6.22 -16.82
C ALA A 93 -4.51 -4.81 -17.31
N PHE A 94 -4.20 -3.87 -16.41
CA PHE A 94 -3.70 -2.55 -16.77
C PHE A 94 -2.36 -2.65 -17.54
N GLU A 95 -1.42 -3.44 -17.03
CA GLU A 95 -0.11 -3.64 -17.66
C GLU A 95 -0.23 -4.31 -19.03
N ALA A 96 -1.15 -5.27 -19.20
CA ALA A 96 -1.42 -5.91 -20.49
C ALA A 96 -1.94 -4.90 -21.53
N ARG A 97 -2.95 -4.10 -21.17
CA ARG A 97 -3.49 -3.06 -22.06
C ARG A 97 -2.44 -2.03 -22.45
N ASN A 98 -1.58 -1.62 -21.52
CA ASN A 98 -0.52 -0.66 -21.83
C ASN A 98 0.59 -1.27 -22.68
N ARG A 99 0.88 -2.56 -22.56
CA ARG A 99 1.81 -3.25 -23.47
C ARG A 99 1.27 -3.25 -24.90
N GLU A 100 -0.02 -3.50 -25.08
CA GLU A 100 -0.67 -3.40 -26.39
C GLU A 100 -0.63 -1.96 -26.94
N LEU A 101 -0.95 -0.98 -26.10
CA LEU A 101 -0.88 0.44 -26.46
C LEU A 101 0.54 0.88 -26.82
N LEU A 102 1.55 0.37 -26.11
CA LEU A 102 2.95 0.62 -26.41
C LEU A 102 3.35 0.04 -27.78
N GLN A 103 2.91 -1.17 -28.10
CA GLN A 103 3.14 -1.75 -29.43
C GLN A 103 2.49 -0.89 -30.52
N ALA A 104 1.26 -0.42 -30.31
CA ALA A 104 0.57 0.48 -31.24
C ALA A 104 1.29 1.83 -31.38
N LEU A 105 1.78 2.40 -30.28
CA LEU A 105 2.57 3.62 -30.25
C LEU A 105 3.88 3.47 -31.04
N LEU A 106 4.58 2.35 -30.87
CA LEU A 106 5.84 2.07 -31.59
C LEU A 106 5.61 1.87 -33.09
N ALA A 107 4.51 1.23 -33.48
CA ALA A 107 4.17 1.01 -34.88
C ALA A 107 3.70 2.27 -35.61
N ALA A 108 2.94 3.13 -34.93
CA ALA A 108 2.30 4.31 -35.53
C ALA A 108 2.29 5.50 -34.55
N PRO A 109 3.44 6.14 -34.28
CA PRO A 109 3.54 7.24 -33.32
C PRO A 109 2.70 8.48 -33.69
N GLU A 110 2.48 8.72 -34.99
CA GLU A 110 1.69 9.82 -35.52
C GLU A 110 0.18 9.69 -35.27
N ARG A 111 -0.29 8.46 -34.99
CA ARG A 111 -1.66 8.18 -34.53
C ARG A 111 -1.83 8.36 -33.03
N HIS A 112 -0.73 8.41 -32.28
CA HIS A 112 -0.68 8.50 -30.82
C HIS A 112 0.08 9.76 -30.38
N ARG A 113 -0.36 10.92 -30.90
CA ARG A 113 0.33 12.20 -30.76
C ARG A 113 0.42 12.64 -29.29
N GLY A 114 1.63 12.89 -28.81
CA GLY A 114 1.87 13.34 -27.43
C GLY A 114 1.64 12.27 -26.37
N LEU A 115 1.26 11.04 -26.75
CA LEU A 115 1.06 9.94 -25.81
C LEU A 115 2.36 9.62 -25.08
N GLU A 116 2.25 9.37 -23.78
CA GLU A 116 3.33 8.93 -22.91
C GLU A 116 2.92 7.67 -22.16
N ILE A 117 3.82 6.69 -22.10
CA ILE A 117 3.64 5.43 -21.39
C ILE A 117 4.86 5.22 -20.52
N GLY A 118 4.68 5.07 -19.21
CA GLY A 118 5.77 4.78 -18.27
C GLY A 118 6.19 3.31 -18.30
N ARG A 119 7.42 3.01 -17.89
CA ARG A 119 7.89 1.62 -17.69
C ARG A 119 7.07 0.88 -16.64
N ALA A 120 6.78 1.56 -15.53
CA ALA A 120 5.92 1.00 -14.50
C ALA A 120 4.57 0.58 -15.08
N ASP A 121 4.01 1.37 -16.00
CA ASP A 121 2.68 1.13 -16.57
C ASP A 121 2.58 -0.12 -17.43
N VAL A 122 3.71 -0.66 -17.89
CA VAL A 122 3.80 -1.91 -18.66
C VAL A 122 4.37 -3.08 -17.84
N GLY A 123 4.61 -2.86 -16.54
CA GLY A 123 5.17 -3.86 -15.63
C GLY A 123 6.71 -3.99 -15.70
N GLU A 124 7.39 -3.09 -16.41
CA GLU A 124 8.85 -3.08 -16.47
C GLU A 124 9.45 -2.36 -15.25
N PRO A 125 10.55 -2.89 -14.68
CA PRO A 125 11.25 -2.23 -13.58
C PRO A 125 11.95 -0.94 -14.06
N GLY A 126 12.16 -0.03 -13.12
CA GLY A 126 12.93 1.19 -13.35
C GLY A 126 12.08 2.39 -13.72
N CYS A 127 12.70 3.31 -14.43
CA CYS A 127 12.30 4.71 -14.55
C CYS A 127 12.37 5.15 -16.01
N GLY A 128 11.51 6.11 -16.36
CA GLY A 128 11.33 6.57 -17.73
C GLY A 128 10.21 5.83 -18.44
N GLY A 129 10.19 5.96 -19.76
CA GLY A 129 9.08 5.51 -20.59
C GLY A 129 9.23 5.92 -22.05
N TRP A 130 8.13 5.79 -22.78
CA TRP A 130 8.02 6.10 -24.19
C TRP A 130 7.12 7.30 -24.37
N ARG A 131 7.56 8.26 -25.19
CA ARG A 131 6.76 9.44 -25.54
C ARG A 131 6.74 9.67 -27.04
N SER A 132 5.57 9.86 -27.62
CA SER A 132 5.44 10.33 -29.01
C SER A 132 5.74 11.82 -29.07
N VAL A 133 6.76 12.21 -29.85
CA VAL A 133 7.15 13.61 -30.03
C VAL A 133 7.27 13.96 -31.52
N PRO A 134 6.89 15.18 -31.93
CA PRO A 134 7.06 15.60 -33.31
C PRO A 134 8.54 15.79 -33.65
N ARG A 135 8.91 15.47 -34.88
CA ARG A 135 10.25 15.74 -35.44
C ARG A 135 10.32 17.22 -35.83
N TYR A 136 11.39 17.92 -35.47
CA TYR A 136 11.56 19.35 -35.82
C TYR A 136 10.47 20.29 -35.26
N GLY A 137 9.85 19.95 -34.12
CA GLY A 137 8.90 20.82 -33.43
C GLY A 137 7.58 21.02 -34.20
N LEU A 138 7.11 22.27 -34.32
CA LEU A 138 5.82 22.62 -34.92
C LEU A 138 5.67 22.12 -36.37
N LEU A 139 6.76 22.13 -37.15
CA LEU A 139 6.74 21.63 -38.53
C LEU A 139 6.41 20.14 -38.59
N GLY A 140 6.98 19.33 -37.68
CA GLY A 140 6.63 17.90 -37.63
C GLY A 140 5.21 17.65 -37.17
N MET A 141 4.64 18.52 -36.34
CA MET A 141 3.22 18.41 -35.98
C MET A 141 2.32 18.61 -37.19
N LEU A 142 2.60 19.65 -38.00
CA LEU A 142 1.84 19.96 -39.21
C LEU A 142 2.01 18.89 -40.29
N MET A 143 3.22 18.40 -40.48
CA MET A 143 3.54 17.41 -41.52
C MET A 143 3.30 15.96 -41.11
N GLY A 144 2.89 15.70 -39.85
CA GLY A 144 2.70 14.34 -39.35
C GLY A 144 4.01 13.55 -39.17
N TRP A 145 5.13 14.23 -38.97
CA TRP A 145 6.41 13.58 -38.70
C TRP A 145 6.60 13.35 -37.21
N TRP A 146 6.35 12.13 -36.75
CA TRP A 146 6.44 11.76 -35.33
C TRP A 146 7.55 10.72 -35.11
N ARG A 147 8.05 10.66 -33.86
CA ARG A 147 9.00 9.64 -33.40
C ARG A 147 8.71 9.28 -31.95
N VAL A 148 9.08 8.07 -31.55
CA VAL A 148 9.07 7.68 -30.15
C VAL A 148 10.39 8.04 -29.51
N LYS A 149 10.35 8.78 -28.42
CA LYS A 149 11.50 9.03 -27.54
C LYS A 149 11.43 8.06 -26.38
N VAL A 150 12.50 7.30 -26.16
CA VAL A 150 12.67 6.43 -24.99
C VAL A 150 13.49 7.17 -23.95
N SER A 151 12.98 7.28 -22.74
CA SER A 151 13.74 7.74 -21.57
C SER A 151 14.11 6.54 -20.70
N SER A 152 15.38 6.44 -20.34
CA SER A 152 15.92 5.43 -19.41
C SER A 152 16.36 6.04 -18.08
N GLY A 153 16.11 7.34 -17.87
CA GLY A 153 16.67 8.09 -16.75
C GLY A 153 15.89 7.93 -15.46
N CYS A 154 16.59 7.49 -14.41
CA CYS A 154 16.12 7.61 -13.02
C CYS A 154 16.55 8.96 -12.49
N PRO A 155 15.62 9.88 -12.18
CA PRO A 155 15.98 11.16 -11.55
C PRO A 155 16.30 10.98 -10.05
N ILE A 156 17.01 9.91 -9.67
CA ILE A 156 17.34 9.65 -8.25
C ILE A 156 18.25 10.75 -7.70
N ALA A 157 19.19 11.26 -8.49
CA ALA A 157 20.02 12.40 -8.12
C ALA A 157 19.18 13.68 -7.87
N GLY A 158 18.15 13.94 -8.69
CA GLY A 158 17.30 15.12 -8.54
C GLY A 158 16.30 15.00 -7.38
N ARG A 159 15.77 13.79 -7.13
CA ARG A 159 14.80 13.56 -6.06
C ARG A 159 15.45 13.59 -4.67
N LEU A 160 16.66 13.05 -4.52
CA LEU A 160 17.41 13.13 -3.26
C LEU A 160 17.78 14.58 -2.93
N ALA A 161 18.27 15.34 -3.91
CA ALA A 161 18.56 16.76 -3.74
C ALA A 161 17.32 17.59 -3.34
N ALA A 162 16.15 17.29 -3.90
CA ALA A 162 14.91 17.96 -3.52
C ALA A 162 14.46 17.62 -2.09
N VAL A 163 14.65 16.39 -1.64
CA VAL A 163 14.34 15.97 -0.25
C VAL A 163 15.33 16.59 0.73
N GLU A 164 16.61 16.68 0.39
CA GLU A 164 17.63 17.38 1.19
C GLU A 164 17.29 18.87 1.32
N GLN A 165 16.95 19.55 0.22
CA GLN A 165 16.52 20.95 0.25
C GLN A 165 15.26 21.16 1.09
N GLN A 166 14.30 20.22 1.07
CA GLN A 166 13.12 20.27 1.93
C GLN A 166 13.49 20.13 3.40
N ARG A 167 14.38 19.20 3.74
CA ARG A 167 14.89 19.01 5.11
C ARG A 167 15.64 20.23 5.61
N GLU A 168 16.50 20.83 4.78
CA GLU A 168 17.23 22.05 5.11
C GLU A 168 16.28 23.25 5.28
N ALA A 169 15.26 23.37 4.42
CA ALA A 169 14.24 24.40 4.55
C ALA A 169 13.35 24.20 5.78
N GLU A 170 13.07 22.95 6.19
CA GLU A 170 12.36 22.62 7.43
C GLU A 170 13.22 22.90 8.67
N ALA A 171 14.51 22.58 8.63
CA ALA A 171 15.47 22.88 9.70
C ALA A 171 15.72 24.38 9.88
N GLY A 172 15.73 25.15 8.79
CA GLY A 172 15.81 26.61 8.84
C GLY A 172 14.55 27.28 9.42
N ARG A 173 13.38 26.62 9.30
CA ARG A 173 12.11 27.10 9.89
C ARG A 173 11.99 26.80 11.39
N THR A 174 12.74 25.83 11.91
CA THR A 174 12.75 25.47 13.34
C THR A 174 13.90 26.08 14.13
N ALA A 175 14.76 26.89 13.50
CA ALA A 175 15.76 27.67 14.23
C ALA A 175 15.06 28.71 15.14
N PRO A 176 15.21 28.64 16.48
CA PRO A 176 14.65 29.66 17.34
C PRO A 176 15.38 30.98 17.07
N ALA A 177 14.61 32.06 16.87
CA ALA A 177 15.16 33.41 16.88
C ALA A 177 15.87 33.61 18.22
N GLN A 178 17.21 33.61 18.21
CA GLN A 178 18.02 33.89 19.39
C GLN A 178 17.87 35.37 19.74
N GLY A 179 16.82 35.66 20.52
CA GLY A 179 16.58 36.94 21.16
C GLY A 179 17.66 37.19 22.22
N ARG A 180 18.21 38.40 22.17
CA ARG A 180 19.13 38.98 23.15
C ARG A 180 18.79 38.57 24.58
N ALA A 181 19.80 38.10 25.30
CA ALA A 181 19.77 37.92 26.74
C ALA A 181 19.33 39.22 27.45
N ARG A 182 18.28 39.11 28.25
CA ARG A 182 18.04 39.93 29.45
C ARG A 182 17.62 39.00 30.58
N GLU A 183 18.19 39.27 31.73
CA GLU A 183 18.03 38.59 33.02
C GLU A 183 16.57 38.42 33.46
N GLY A 184 16.32 37.37 34.27
CA GLY A 184 15.18 37.36 35.19
C GLY A 184 14.56 35.98 35.46
N ALA A 185 14.95 35.40 36.60
CA ALA A 185 14.21 34.52 37.52
C ALA A 185 12.81 33.98 37.18
N GLY A 186 12.56 32.71 37.58
CA GLY A 186 11.25 32.29 38.09
C GLY A 186 10.76 30.92 37.62
N ALA A 187 10.33 30.10 38.58
CA ALA A 187 9.93 28.70 38.46
C ALA A 187 8.55 28.46 37.80
N ASP A 188 8.32 27.17 37.50
CA ASP A 188 7.09 26.38 37.70
C ASP A 188 6.37 25.82 36.44
N ALA A 189 5.70 24.69 36.69
CA ALA A 189 5.35 23.55 35.87
C ALA A 189 4.21 23.71 34.86
N GLY A 190 4.12 22.72 33.95
CA GLY A 190 2.91 22.41 33.19
C GLY A 190 3.17 21.62 31.92
N VAL A 191 3.09 20.29 31.96
CA VAL A 191 3.08 19.44 30.75
C VAL A 191 1.62 19.27 30.31
N ASP A 192 1.25 19.97 29.25
CA ASP A 192 -0.04 19.84 28.56
C ASP A 192 0.13 18.88 27.36
N HIS A 193 -0.63 17.78 27.36
CA HIS A 193 -0.52 16.72 26.35
C HIS A 193 -1.57 16.94 25.25
N ARG A 194 -1.16 17.57 24.14
CA ARG A 194 -2.01 17.74 22.95
C ARG A 194 -1.88 16.53 22.00
N PRO A 195 -2.98 15.90 21.54
CA PRO A 195 -2.92 14.80 20.59
C PRO A 195 -2.67 15.29 19.14
N PRO A 196 -2.11 14.46 18.24
CA PRO A 196 -1.81 14.84 16.86
C PRO A 196 -3.07 14.85 15.97
N PRO A 197 -3.15 15.72 14.94
CA PRO A 197 -4.28 15.77 14.02
C PRO A 197 -4.23 14.70 12.92
N GLU A 198 -5.43 14.28 12.54
CA GLU A 198 -5.77 13.29 11.51
C GLU A 198 -5.34 13.72 10.10
N ARG A 199 -4.89 12.75 9.28
CA ARG A 199 -4.51 12.97 7.88
C ARG A 199 -5.74 12.88 6.97
N VAL A 200 -6.21 14.02 6.48
CA VAL A 200 -7.21 14.10 5.41
C VAL A 200 -6.52 14.12 4.04
N GLY A 201 -6.90 13.14 3.20
CA GLY A 201 -7.15 13.26 1.76
C GLY A 201 -6.08 13.87 0.84
N GLN A 202 -5.35 13.01 0.13
CA GLN A 202 -4.70 13.39 -1.14
C GLN A 202 -5.71 13.27 -2.29
N ALA A 203 -6.06 14.41 -2.90
CA ALA A 203 -6.55 14.47 -4.27
C ALA A 203 -6.21 15.84 -4.88
N ALA A 204 -5.41 15.85 -5.95
CA ALA A 204 -5.66 16.65 -7.15
C ALA A 204 -4.51 16.47 -8.17
N ALA A 205 -4.88 15.86 -9.29
CA ALA A 205 -4.15 15.92 -10.54
C ALA A 205 -3.99 17.39 -10.99
N ARG A 206 -2.84 17.72 -11.59
CA ARG A 206 -2.68 18.99 -12.33
C ARG A 206 -2.65 18.70 -13.84
N PRO A 207 -3.50 19.35 -14.64
CA PRO A 207 -3.36 19.37 -16.09
C PRO A 207 -2.29 20.38 -16.49
N ILE A 208 -1.58 20.12 -17.59
CA ILE A 208 -0.64 21.06 -18.20
C ILE A 208 -1.28 21.52 -19.52
N SER A 209 -1.41 22.84 -19.67
CA SER A 209 -1.75 23.55 -20.91
C SER A 209 -0.58 23.59 -21.88
#